data_AF-A0A223D2A1-F1
#
_entry.id   AF-A0A223D2A1-F1
#
_cell.length_a   1.000
_cell.length_b   1.000
_cell.length_c   1.000
_cell.angle_alpha   90.00
_cell.angle_beta   90.00
_cell.angle_gamma   90.00
#
_symmetry.space_group_name_H-M   'P 1'
#
loop_
_entity.id
_entity.type
_entity.pdbx_description
1 polymer ?
#
loop_
_entity_poly.entity_id
_entity_poly.type
_entity_poly.pdbx_seq_one_letter_code
_entity_poly.pdbx_strand_id
1 'polypeptide(L)'
;MGWQWGDILKGNWLETKGVERMMIGCATVEGTMELAREHPELSYQELGRTGWLVSQAGFGCYRVDVREEEHRNALRKALLSGVNLIDTSANYADGRSEELVGAVLAEMLADGAVERSQVVVVSKAGYLQGQNYRLSQERKANGRPFPDLVLYGQGLEHCIHPEFLEDQLTRSLERLQMQQLDVYLLHNPEYFLMWAKQNQVSVEAARAEYERRLELAFRHLENEVEKGRILCYGISSNTFGASAAEETHTSLERVLKLAENVSSDNRLRVIQLPMNLVETGGMTEGNQMGGASVVQLAARQRIGVLINRPLNAFTGQTMVRLADVEAVSVDEERIGAMLSQLLQAEQKLSSILLPALLLEAEAREKVADRLSVGALLKQHWQSFSTQDHWREVQVQFLVPTVQEGVRTLLEYERLDGEVTAWVESYVADINRVLSEVTAYYRFQAAVQIEHIKNSVATADKEWAAESLSGMALRALRSTSGVTTVLVGMRREAYVADVVAELQQQATVKDRGEAWARMKNSQW
;
A
#
# COMPACT_ATOMS: atom_id res chain seq x y z
N MET A 1 -27.89 6.70 20.16
CA MET A 1 -27.69 6.97 21.60
C MET A 1 -28.03 5.71 22.39
N GLY A 2 -27.18 5.34 23.34
CA GLY A 2 -27.38 4.19 24.24
C GLY A 2 -26.31 3.11 24.12
N TRP A 3 -25.06 3.43 24.48
CA TRP A 3 -24.01 2.43 24.71
C TRP A 3 -23.98 2.11 26.22
N GLN A 4 -24.32 0.88 26.59
CA GLN A 4 -24.10 0.34 27.94
C GLN A 4 -22.78 -0.44 27.93
N TRP A 5 -21.87 -0.04 28.82
CA TRP A 5 -20.65 -0.76 29.14
C TRP A 5 -20.97 -1.96 30.04
N GLY A 6 -20.57 -3.16 29.62
CA GLY A 6 -20.67 -4.37 30.42
C GLY A 6 -20.14 -5.58 29.65
N ASP A 7 -18.95 -6.04 30.05
CA ASP A 7 -18.39 -7.38 29.83
C ASP A 7 -17.81 -7.74 28.45
N ILE A 8 -16.64 -7.16 28.13
CA ILE A 8 -15.58 -7.88 27.37
C ILE A 8 -14.22 -7.58 28.05
N LEU A 9 -14.02 -8.16 29.24
CA LEU A 9 -12.70 -8.25 29.89
C LEU A 9 -12.51 -9.65 30.45
N LYS A 10 -12.56 -10.67 29.58
CA LYS A 10 -11.95 -12.00 29.82
C LYS A 10 -11.45 -12.59 28.50
N GLY A 11 -10.42 -11.96 27.96
CA GLY A 11 -9.54 -12.55 26.95
C GLY A 11 -8.12 -12.59 27.49
N ASN A 12 -7.91 -13.30 28.61
CA ASN A 12 -6.57 -13.67 29.06
C ASN A 12 -6.04 -14.76 28.11
N TRP A 13 -5.55 -14.34 26.95
CA TRP A 13 -4.63 -15.12 26.14
C TRP A 13 -3.33 -14.37 26.11
N LEU A 14 -2.55 -14.50 27.18
CA LEU A 14 -1.11 -14.22 27.24
C LEU A 14 -0.67 -14.45 28.69
N GLU A 15 -0.59 -15.71 29.11
CA GLU A 15 0.41 -16.09 30.11
C GLU A 15 0.74 -17.59 30.05
N THR A 16 2.00 -17.81 29.66
CA THR A 16 2.84 -19.02 29.79
C THR A 16 2.60 -20.20 28.85
N LYS A 17 3.52 -20.36 27.88
CA LYS A 17 4.39 -21.56 27.76
C LYS A 17 5.50 -21.39 26.72
N GLY A 18 6.75 -21.35 27.21
CA GLY A 18 7.93 -21.83 26.51
C GLY A 18 8.48 -20.95 25.39
N VAL A 19 9.77 -21.10 25.12
CA VAL A 19 10.42 -20.63 23.88
C VAL A 19 9.54 -21.06 22.70
N GLU A 20 8.88 -20.12 22.03
CA GLU A 20 8.07 -20.43 20.86
C GLU A 20 8.95 -21.16 19.84
N ARG A 21 8.56 -22.40 19.53
CA ARG A 21 9.36 -23.29 18.70
C ARG A 21 9.25 -22.76 17.27
N MET A 22 10.32 -22.14 16.78
CA MET A 22 10.42 -21.66 15.40
C MET A 22 9.98 -22.76 14.42
N MET A 23 9.05 -22.42 13.52
CA MET A 23 8.56 -23.29 12.46
C MET A 23 9.74 -23.79 11.62
N ILE A 24 9.74 -25.11 11.40
CA ILE A 24 10.74 -25.82 10.62
C ILE A 24 10.19 -26.05 9.21
N GLY A 25 11.05 -25.90 8.21
CA GLY A 25 10.72 -26.14 6.82
C GLY A 25 10.51 -24.84 6.03
N CYS A 26 10.28 -25.03 4.74
CA CYS A 26 10.19 -23.98 3.74
C CYS A 26 9.34 -24.48 2.57
N ALA A 27 9.00 -23.59 1.63
CA ALA A 27 8.25 -23.97 0.43
C ALA A 27 9.06 -24.96 -0.41
N THR A 28 8.40 -26.00 -0.94
CA THR A 28 9.02 -26.97 -1.84
C THR A 28 8.26 -27.04 -3.16
N VAL A 29 8.95 -27.53 -4.20
CA VAL A 29 8.35 -27.75 -5.52
C VAL A 29 7.21 -28.77 -5.38
N GLU A 30 7.45 -29.85 -4.65
CA GLU A 30 6.48 -30.92 -4.44
C GLU A 30 5.25 -30.43 -3.66
N GLY A 31 5.45 -29.70 -2.56
CA GLY A 31 4.36 -29.21 -1.72
C GLY A 31 3.50 -28.17 -2.43
N THR A 32 4.12 -27.20 -3.10
CA THR A 32 3.37 -26.20 -3.89
C THR A 32 2.62 -26.83 -5.07
N MET A 33 3.16 -27.88 -5.70
CA MET A 33 2.44 -28.66 -6.71
C MET A 33 1.29 -29.48 -6.13
N GLU A 34 1.45 -30.05 -4.94
CA GLU A 34 0.40 -30.80 -4.26
C GLU A 34 -0.79 -29.90 -3.92
N LEU A 35 -0.55 -28.73 -3.32
CA LEU A 35 -1.60 -27.75 -3.07
C LEU A 35 -2.34 -27.35 -4.35
N ALA A 36 -1.61 -27.10 -5.44
CA ALA A 36 -2.23 -26.75 -6.72
C ALA A 36 -3.11 -27.89 -7.28
N ARG A 37 -2.81 -29.16 -6.97
CA ARG A 37 -3.67 -30.31 -7.33
C ARG A 37 -4.89 -30.44 -6.44
N GLU A 38 -4.79 -30.04 -5.17
CA GLU A 38 -5.92 -30.02 -4.23
C GLU A 38 -6.93 -28.91 -4.56
N HIS A 39 -6.47 -27.84 -5.22
CA HIS A 39 -7.27 -26.69 -5.65
C HIS A 39 -7.23 -26.49 -7.18
N PRO A 40 -7.68 -27.48 -7.98
CA PRO A 40 -7.56 -27.45 -9.45
C PRO A 40 -8.38 -26.33 -10.11
N GLU A 41 -9.33 -25.74 -9.39
CA GLU A 41 -10.14 -24.61 -9.83
C GLU A 41 -9.38 -23.28 -9.76
N LEU A 42 -8.31 -23.16 -8.96
CA LEU A 42 -7.45 -21.98 -8.94
C LEU A 42 -6.40 -22.04 -10.05
N SER A 43 -6.00 -20.86 -10.55
CA SER A 43 -4.88 -20.76 -11.48
C SER A 43 -3.56 -20.49 -10.75
N TYR A 44 -2.54 -21.27 -11.09
CA TYR A 44 -1.18 -21.18 -10.55
C TYR A 44 -0.16 -20.88 -11.64
N GLN A 45 0.99 -20.33 -11.26
CA GLN A 45 2.12 -20.05 -12.14
C GLN A 45 3.44 -20.44 -11.47
N GLU A 46 4.41 -20.89 -12.27
CA GLU A 46 5.78 -21.07 -11.77
C GLU A 46 6.38 -19.73 -11.37
N LEU A 47 6.91 -19.63 -10.14
CA LEU A 47 7.67 -18.48 -9.68
C LEU A 47 9.10 -18.50 -10.27
N GLY A 48 9.18 -18.20 -11.56
CA GLY A 48 10.44 -18.05 -12.28
C GLY A 48 11.29 -19.34 -12.31
N ARG A 49 12.53 -19.26 -11.81
CA ARG A 49 13.46 -20.40 -11.70
C ARG A 49 13.36 -21.16 -10.38
N THR A 50 12.49 -20.74 -9.44
CA THR A 50 12.33 -21.45 -8.17
C THR A 50 11.65 -22.81 -8.34
N GLY A 51 10.82 -22.95 -9.38
CA GLY A 51 9.99 -24.14 -9.62
C GLY A 51 8.74 -24.21 -8.75
N TRP A 52 8.55 -23.31 -7.79
CA TRP A 52 7.35 -23.27 -6.95
C TRP A 52 6.14 -22.83 -7.77
N LEU A 53 5.03 -23.55 -7.61
CA LEU A 53 3.75 -23.13 -8.16
C LEU A 53 3.04 -22.21 -7.18
N VAL A 54 2.83 -20.96 -7.57
CA VAL A 54 2.15 -19.97 -6.72
C VAL A 54 0.82 -19.54 -7.32
N SER A 55 -0.17 -19.29 -6.48
CA SER A 55 -1.47 -18.78 -6.89
C SER A 55 -1.29 -17.44 -7.60
N GLN A 56 -2.06 -17.23 -8.68
CA GLN A 56 -1.95 -16.03 -9.50
C GLN A 56 -2.36 -14.72 -8.78
N ALA A 57 -2.96 -14.81 -7.60
CA ALA A 57 -2.98 -13.73 -6.62
C ALA A 57 -2.38 -14.20 -5.30
N GLY A 58 -1.64 -13.31 -4.64
CA GLY A 58 -1.05 -13.51 -3.33
C GLY A 58 -1.64 -12.58 -2.28
N PHE A 59 -1.50 -12.94 -1.01
CA PHE A 59 -1.95 -12.14 0.12
C PHE A 59 -0.93 -11.06 0.46
N GLY A 60 -1.22 -9.81 0.05
CA GLY A 60 -0.39 -8.65 0.36
C GLY A 60 -0.71 -8.09 1.74
N CYS A 61 0.29 -8.03 2.63
CA CYS A 61 0.09 -7.68 4.04
C CYS A 61 0.28 -6.18 4.34
N TYR A 62 0.33 -5.31 3.33
CA TYR A 62 0.37 -3.87 3.57
C TYR A 62 -0.91 -3.42 4.31
N ARG A 63 -0.76 -2.80 5.48
CA ARG A 63 -1.84 -2.41 6.42
C ARG A 63 -2.57 -3.60 7.07
N VAL A 64 -1.94 -4.76 7.13
CA VAL A 64 -2.32 -5.87 8.01
C VAL A 64 -1.68 -5.66 9.38
N ASP A 65 -2.39 -6.05 10.42
CA ASP A 65 -2.02 -5.82 11.82
C ASP A 65 -2.55 -6.98 12.67
N VAL A 66 -1.69 -7.57 13.50
CA VAL A 66 -2.01 -8.70 14.41
C VAL A 66 -3.14 -8.42 15.39
N ARG A 67 -3.42 -7.14 15.66
CA ARG A 67 -4.47 -6.72 16.60
C ARG A 67 -5.88 -6.82 16.02
N GLU A 68 -6.00 -6.99 14.71
CA GLU A 68 -7.27 -6.98 14.00
C GLU A 68 -7.68 -8.41 13.66
N GLU A 69 -8.68 -8.94 14.36
CA GLU A 69 -9.18 -10.31 14.16
C GLU A 69 -9.71 -10.54 12.74
N GLU A 70 -10.28 -9.52 12.10
CA GLU A 70 -10.73 -9.58 10.71
C GLU A 70 -9.56 -9.88 9.74
N HIS A 71 -8.36 -9.35 10.02
CA HIS A 71 -7.17 -9.62 9.21
C HIS A 71 -6.69 -11.07 9.39
N ARG A 72 -6.74 -11.59 10.62
CA ARG A 72 -6.39 -12.98 10.94
C ARG A 72 -7.31 -13.94 10.18
N ASN A 73 -8.62 -13.72 10.26
CA ASN A 73 -9.62 -14.54 9.58
C ASN A 73 -9.47 -14.46 8.05
N ALA A 74 -9.15 -13.28 7.51
CA ALA A 74 -8.90 -13.12 6.09
C ALA A 74 -7.69 -13.93 5.60
N LEU A 75 -6.56 -13.90 6.32
CA LEU A 75 -5.38 -14.69 5.97
C LEU A 75 -5.67 -16.20 6.05
N ARG A 76 -6.33 -16.66 7.12
CA ARG A 76 -6.75 -18.06 7.26
C ARG A 76 -7.63 -18.50 6.09
N LYS A 77 -8.63 -17.69 5.74
CA LYS A 77 -9.53 -17.98 4.63
C LYS A 77 -8.80 -18.04 3.29
N ALA A 78 -7.84 -17.14 3.05
CA ALA A 78 -7.06 -17.15 1.81
C ALA A 78 -6.25 -18.44 1.67
N LEU A 79 -5.54 -18.83 2.74
CA LEU A 79 -4.76 -20.08 2.78
C LEU A 79 -5.64 -21.32 2.57
N LEU A 80 -6.77 -21.41 3.27
CA LEU A 80 -7.73 -22.51 3.10
C LEU A 80 -8.38 -22.56 1.71
N SER A 81 -8.34 -21.46 0.96
CA SER A 81 -8.87 -21.38 -0.40
C SER A 81 -7.81 -21.66 -1.48
N GLY A 82 -6.60 -22.07 -1.10
CA GLY A 82 -5.50 -22.38 -2.03
C GLY A 82 -4.59 -21.19 -2.39
N VAL A 83 -4.81 -20.01 -1.82
CA VAL A 83 -3.84 -18.90 -1.98
C VAL A 83 -2.59 -19.22 -1.18
N ASN A 84 -1.43 -19.25 -1.83
CA ASN A 84 -0.23 -19.81 -1.21
C ASN A 84 1.01 -18.91 -1.25
N LEU A 85 0.87 -17.66 -1.69
CA LEU A 85 1.95 -16.67 -1.57
C LEU A 85 1.52 -15.55 -0.62
N ILE A 86 2.34 -15.29 0.39
CA ILE A 86 2.15 -14.23 1.37
C ILE A 86 3.29 -13.22 1.21
N ASP A 87 2.96 -11.94 1.01
CA ASP A 87 3.93 -10.85 0.95
C ASP A 87 3.77 -9.92 2.16
N THR A 88 4.80 -9.87 3.00
CA THR A 88 4.87 -9.00 4.20
C THR A 88 6.17 -8.18 4.18
N SER A 89 6.46 -7.42 5.24
CA SER A 89 7.68 -6.59 5.34
C SER A 89 7.92 -6.18 6.79
N ALA A 90 9.19 -6.02 7.17
CA ALA A 90 9.58 -5.63 8.53
C ALA A 90 8.96 -4.29 8.99
N ASN A 91 8.70 -3.36 8.07
CA ASN A 91 8.12 -2.06 8.40
C ASN A 91 6.58 -2.02 8.38
N TYR A 92 5.90 -3.08 7.91
CA TYR A 92 4.44 -3.07 7.82
C TYR A 92 3.81 -3.16 9.20
N ALA A 93 3.02 -2.14 9.54
CA ALA A 93 2.45 -1.95 10.87
C ALA A 93 3.53 -2.06 11.99
N ASP A 94 4.75 -1.59 11.74
CA ASP A 94 5.85 -1.65 12.71
C ASP A 94 6.18 -3.09 13.16
N GLY A 95 6.17 -4.04 12.21
CA GLY A 95 6.47 -5.46 12.44
C GLY A 95 5.23 -6.33 12.69
N ARG A 96 4.10 -5.74 13.07
CA ARG A 96 2.88 -6.49 13.44
C ARG A 96 2.27 -7.30 12.30
N SER A 97 2.57 -6.95 11.05
CA SER A 97 2.18 -7.74 9.88
C SER A 97 2.89 -9.10 9.85
N GLU A 98 4.18 -9.14 10.18
CA GLU A 98 4.94 -10.40 10.28
C GLU A 98 4.48 -11.25 11.47
N GLU A 99 4.19 -10.62 12.61
CA GLU A 99 3.63 -11.30 13.79
C GLU A 99 2.30 -12.01 13.47
N LEU A 100 1.39 -11.35 12.74
CA LEU A 100 0.14 -11.97 12.31
C LEU A 100 0.38 -13.18 11.41
N VAL A 101 1.27 -13.05 10.42
CA VAL A 101 1.59 -14.15 9.49
C VAL A 101 2.18 -15.34 10.23
N GLY A 102 3.12 -15.09 11.15
CA GLY A 102 3.74 -16.12 11.99
C GLY A 102 2.70 -16.86 12.84
N ALA A 103 1.88 -16.10 13.57
CA ALA A 103 0.84 -16.66 14.43
C ALA A 103 -0.19 -17.51 13.66
N VAL A 104 -0.68 -17.01 12.51
CA VAL A 104 -1.65 -17.74 11.68
C VAL A 104 -1.06 -19.03 11.11
N LEU A 105 0.15 -18.97 10.56
CA LEU A 105 0.79 -20.16 10.00
C LEU A 105 1.10 -21.18 11.10
N ALA A 106 1.65 -20.76 12.24
CA ALA A 106 1.95 -21.65 13.35
C ALA A 106 0.69 -22.40 13.84
N GLU A 107 -0.43 -21.69 13.97
CA GLU A 107 -1.72 -22.28 14.31
C GLU A 107 -2.20 -23.28 13.25
N MET A 108 -2.22 -22.88 11.98
CA MET A 108 -2.74 -23.73 10.90
C MET A 108 -1.86 -24.97 10.65
N LEU A 109 -0.54 -24.87 10.86
CA LEU A 109 0.37 -26.02 10.82
C LEU A 109 0.11 -26.97 11.98
N ALA A 110 -0.11 -26.44 13.19
CA ALA A 110 -0.40 -27.26 14.37
C ALA A 110 -1.73 -28.02 14.22
N ASP A 111 -2.71 -27.42 13.55
CA ASP A 111 -4.01 -28.04 13.24
C ASP A 111 -3.95 -28.97 12.01
N GLY A 112 -2.84 -29.02 11.28
CA GLY A 112 -2.69 -29.79 10.04
C GLY A 112 -3.54 -29.27 8.88
N ALA A 113 -3.97 -28.01 8.93
CA ALA A 113 -4.81 -27.38 7.92
C ALA A 113 -4.03 -26.92 6.68
N VAL A 114 -2.72 -26.70 6.83
CA VAL A 114 -1.77 -26.41 5.76
C VAL A 114 -0.44 -27.06 6.10
N GLU A 115 0.44 -27.24 5.10
CA GLU A 115 1.83 -27.60 5.32
C GLU A 115 2.78 -26.45 4.96
N ARG A 116 3.93 -26.36 5.65
CA ARG A 116 4.91 -25.29 5.40
C ARG A 116 5.51 -25.39 3.99
N SER A 117 5.57 -26.60 3.45
CA SER A 117 5.99 -26.95 2.09
C SER A 117 5.10 -26.35 0.99
N GLN A 118 3.85 -26.02 1.32
CA GLN A 118 2.85 -25.55 0.37
C GLN A 118 2.81 -24.02 0.22
N VAL A 119 3.36 -23.27 1.19
CA VAL A 119 3.20 -21.81 1.30
C VAL A 119 4.53 -21.09 1.07
N VAL A 120 4.54 -20.10 0.18
CA VAL A 120 5.67 -19.21 -0.07
C VAL A 120 5.50 -17.91 0.72
N VAL A 121 6.48 -17.59 1.56
CA VAL A 121 6.49 -16.38 2.40
C VAL A 121 7.60 -15.44 1.95
N VAL A 122 7.19 -14.22 1.58
CA VAL A 122 8.06 -13.14 1.15
C VAL A 122 8.11 -12.07 2.24
N SER A 123 9.32 -11.68 2.68
CA SER A 123 9.51 -10.47 3.49
C SER A 123 10.58 -9.56 2.88
N LYS A 124 10.72 -8.36 3.44
CA LYS A 124 11.56 -7.28 2.90
C LYS A 124 12.15 -6.43 4.00
N ALA A 125 13.31 -5.83 3.73
CA ALA A 125 13.87 -4.77 4.53
C ALA A 125 14.46 -3.64 3.68
N GLY A 126 14.47 -2.44 4.26
CA GLY A 126 14.98 -1.23 3.62
C GLY A 126 14.58 0.02 4.39
N TYR A 127 13.36 0.04 4.93
CA TYR A 127 12.79 1.18 5.64
C TYR A 127 13.14 1.20 7.13
N LEU A 128 13.52 2.38 7.61
CA LEU A 128 13.64 2.70 9.03
C LEU A 128 12.59 3.76 9.39
N GLN A 129 11.47 3.27 9.90
CA GLN A 129 10.33 4.01 10.44
C GLN A 129 9.96 3.40 11.80
N GLY A 130 9.11 4.06 12.60
CA GLY A 130 8.62 3.47 13.85
C GLY A 130 9.75 3.04 14.79
N GLN A 131 9.73 1.78 15.23
CA GLN A 131 10.77 1.19 16.09
C GLN A 131 12.14 1.15 15.41
N ASN A 132 12.21 0.84 14.12
CA ASN A 132 13.49 0.84 13.39
C ASN A 132 14.10 2.25 13.31
N TYR A 133 13.28 3.28 13.20
CA TYR A 133 13.77 4.66 13.26
C TYR A 133 14.31 5.01 14.65
N ARG A 134 13.64 4.60 15.73
CA ARG A 134 14.12 4.77 17.11
C ARG A 134 15.46 4.06 17.32
N LEU A 135 15.58 2.80 16.88
CA LEU A 135 16.82 2.04 16.92
C LEU A 135 17.95 2.77 16.18
N SER A 136 17.67 3.33 15.00
CA SER A 136 18.64 4.13 14.25
C SER A 136 19.10 5.35 15.05
N GLN A 137 18.18 6.09 15.70
CA GLN A 137 18.53 7.25 16.53
C GLN A 137 19.37 6.85 17.75
N GLU A 138 19.04 5.75 18.43
CA GLU A 138 19.82 5.24 19.56
C GLU A 138 21.24 4.85 19.12
N ARG A 139 21.37 4.16 17.99
CA ARG A 139 22.67 3.81 17.41
C ARG A 139 23.50 5.03 17.04
N LYS A 140 22.88 6.09 16.51
CA LYS A 140 23.54 7.38 16.23
C LYS A 140 24.01 8.06 17.51
N ALA A 141 23.16 8.11 18.54
CA ALA A 141 23.51 8.69 19.85
C ALA A 141 24.70 7.96 20.49
N ASN A 142 24.82 6.65 20.26
CA ASN A 142 25.94 5.82 20.72
C ASN A 142 27.16 5.85 19.78
N GLY A 143 27.19 6.71 18.77
CA GLY A 143 28.32 6.86 17.83
C GLY A 143 28.51 5.68 16.88
N ARG A 144 27.49 4.84 16.68
CA ARG A 144 27.54 3.63 15.84
C ARG A 144 26.38 3.55 14.85
N PRO A 145 26.17 4.58 13.99
CA PRO A 145 25.11 4.55 12.99
C PRO A 145 25.27 3.35 12.06
N PHE A 146 24.17 2.88 11.46
CA PHE A 146 24.27 1.95 10.35
C PHE A 146 25.06 2.61 9.20
N PRO A 147 26.04 1.91 8.59
CA PRO A 147 26.71 2.42 7.41
C PRO A 147 25.74 2.60 6.24
N ASP A 148 26.07 3.47 5.29
CA ASP A 148 25.28 3.75 4.09
C ASP A 148 23.83 4.20 4.34
N LEU A 149 23.51 4.66 5.54
CA LEU A 149 22.18 5.16 5.89
C LEU A 149 21.80 6.37 5.02
N VAL A 150 20.58 6.35 4.48
CA VAL A 150 19.98 7.42 3.67
C VAL A 150 18.95 8.17 4.51
N LEU A 151 19.15 9.47 4.68
CA LEU A 151 18.22 10.35 5.41
C LEU A 151 17.24 10.96 4.41
N TYR A 152 16.08 10.33 4.23
CA TYR A 152 15.14 10.73 3.17
C TYR A 152 14.14 11.79 3.64
N GLY A 153 13.66 11.71 4.88
CA GLY A 153 12.72 12.68 5.43
C GLY A 153 12.60 12.59 6.95
N GLN A 154 11.82 13.50 7.54
CA GLN A 154 11.57 13.48 8.98
C GLN A 154 10.89 12.17 9.38
N GLY A 155 11.51 11.41 10.31
CA GLY A 155 11.00 10.11 10.74
C GLY A 155 11.13 8.98 9.71
N LEU A 156 11.85 9.19 8.61
CA LEU A 156 12.01 8.22 7.52
C LEU A 156 13.47 8.16 7.05
N GLU A 157 14.11 7.04 7.34
CA GLU A 157 15.45 6.69 6.84
C GLU A 157 15.39 5.40 6.03
N HIS A 158 16.43 5.15 5.23
CA HIS A 158 16.53 3.95 4.40
C HIS A 158 17.95 3.36 4.46
N CYS A 159 18.07 2.03 4.50
CA CYS A 159 19.34 1.33 4.53
C CYS A 159 19.21 -0.07 3.92
N ILE A 160 20.20 -0.47 3.11
CA ILE A 160 20.35 -1.85 2.61
C ILE A 160 21.76 -2.39 2.91
N HIS A 161 22.47 -1.78 3.86
CA HIS A 161 23.80 -2.24 4.25
C HIS A 161 23.71 -3.60 4.96
N PRO A 162 24.68 -4.52 4.79
CA PRO A 162 24.69 -5.84 5.43
C PRO A 162 24.38 -5.83 6.92
N GLU A 163 24.95 -4.89 7.69
CA GLU A 163 24.68 -4.81 9.13
C GLU A 163 23.20 -4.54 9.46
N PHE A 164 22.50 -3.74 8.64
CA PHE A 164 21.07 -3.50 8.82
C PHE A 164 20.25 -4.70 8.33
N LEU A 165 20.60 -5.28 7.19
CA LEU A 165 19.90 -6.45 6.65
C LEU A 165 19.99 -7.65 7.59
N GLU A 166 21.13 -7.89 8.22
CA GLU A 166 21.31 -8.97 9.19
C GLU A 166 20.43 -8.80 10.43
N ASP A 167 20.39 -7.59 11.01
CA ASP A 167 19.52 -7.25 12.13
C ASP A 167 18.04 -7.44 11.75
N GLN A 168 17.63 -6.92 10.61
CA GLN A 168 16.24 -6.98 10.17
C GLN A 168 15.78 -8.39 9.81
N LEU A 169 16.61 -9.17 9.12
CA LEU A 169 16.30 -10.58 8.85
C LEU A 169 16.14 -11.38 10.15
N THR A 170 16.98 -11.13 11.15
CA THR A 170 16.87 -11.80 12.46
C THR A 170 15.53 -11.53 13.11
N ARG A 171 15.14 -10.26 13.18
CA ARG A 171 13.85 -9.85 13.77
C ARG A 171 12.65 -10.31 12.94
N SER A 172 12.77 -10.34 11.62
CA SER A 172 11.72 -10.86 10.73
C SER A 172 11.49 -12.35 10.96
N LEU A 173 12.56 -13.15 11.06
CA LEU A 173 12.47 -14.58 11.37
C LEU A 173 11.83 -14.82 12.75
N GLU A 174 12.19 -14.01 13.75
CA GLU A 174 11.57 -14.07 15.10
C GLU A 174 10.07 -13.76 15.05
N ARG A 175 9.66 -12.64 14.44
CA ARG A 175 8.24 -12.25 14.32
C ARG A 175 7.42 -13.24 13.51
N LEU A 176 7.99 -13.76 12.42
CA LEU A 176 7.37 -14.80 11.60
C LEU A 176 7.40 -16.17 12.28
N GLN A 177 8.17 -16.33 13.36
CA GLN A 177 8.43 -17.61 14.02
C GLN A 177 8.96 -18.67 13.03
N MET A 178 9.89 -18.31 12.14
CA MET A 178 10.43 -19.21 11.10
C MET A 178 11.95 -19.33 11.19
N GLN A 179 12.49 -20.54 11.00
CA GLN A 179 13.96 -20.71 10.90
C GLN A 179 14.53 -20.22 9.57
N GLN A 180 13.72 -20.27 8.52
CA GLN A 180 14.08 -19.93 7.15
C GLN A 180 12.93 -19.23 6.44
N LEU A 181 13.25 -18.16 5.71
CA LEU A 181 12.32 -17.42 4.86
C LEU A 181 12.46 -17.88 3.39
N ASP A 182 11.36 -17.96 2.64
CA ASP A 182 11.44 -18.42 1.24
C ASP A 182 12.05 -17.35 0.33
N VAL A 183 11.61 -16.10 0.47
CA VAL A 183 12.09 -14.97 -0.34
C VAL A 183 12.33 -13.74 0.53
N TYR A 184 13.52 -13.14 0.41
CA TYR A 184 13.83 -11.86 1.05
C TYR A 184 14.13 -10.77 0.03
N LEU A 185 13.43 -9.64 0.11
CA LEU A 185 13.55 -8.55 -0.85
C LEU A 185 14.29 -7.35 -0.27
N LEU A 186 15.20 -6.75 -1.05
CA LEU A 186 15.64 -5.38 -0.81
C LEU A 186 14.47 -4.44 -1.11
N HIS A 187 14.04 -3.65 -0.14
CA HIS A 187 12.84 -2.84 -0.23
C HIS A 187 13.15 -1.41 -0.67
N ASN A 188 12.82 -1.10 -1.92
CA ASN A 188 12.93 0.19 -2.59
C ASN A 188 14.34 0.82 -2.49
N PRO A 189 15.39 0.11 -2.96
CA PRO A 189 16.77 0.60 -2.92
C PRO A 189 16.94 1.94 -3.64
N GLU A 190 16.06 2.30 -4.60
CA GLU A 190 16.06 3.58 -5.31
C GLU A 190 15.91 4.81 -4.41
N TYR A 191 15.56 4.67 -3.14
CA TYR A 191 15.54 5.78 -2.17
C TYR A 191 16.90 6.48 -2.08
N PHE A 192 18.00 5.75 -2.26
CA PHE A 192 19.33 6.35 -2.39
C PHE A 192 19.42 7.26 -3.62
N LEU A 193 18.93 6.83 -4.78
CA LEU A 193 18.95 7.64 -6.01
C LEU A 193 18.05 8.87 -5.86
N MET A 194 16.89 8.73 -5.22
CA MET A 194 16.00 9.87 -4.94
C MET A 194 16.66 10.89 -4.01
N TRP A 195 17.32 10.42 -2.95
CA TRP A 195 18.13 11.26 -2.07
C TRP A 195 19.28 11.94 -2.84
N ALA A 196 19.99 11.20 -3.68
CA ALA A 196 21.10 11.71 -4.47
C ALA A 196 20.64 12.83 -5.42
N LYS A 197 19.48 12.66 -6.07
CA LYS A 197 18.82 13.69 -6.90
C LYS A 197 18.46 14.94 -6.08
N GLN A 198 17.86 14.76 -4.89
CA GLN A 198 17.53 15.88 -4.00
C GLN A 198 18.79 16.65 -3.53
N ASN A 199 19.92 15.96 -3.38
CA ASN A 199 21.19 16.52 -2.94
C ASN A 199 22.14 16.88 -4.10
N GLN A 200 21.64 16.90 -5.34
CA GLN A 200 22.37 17.34 -6.54
C GLN A 200 23.68 16.58 -6.78
N VAL A 201 23.73 15.30 -6.38
CA VAL A 201 24.84 14.39 -6.72
C VAL A 201 24.77 14.11 -8.22
N SER A 202 25.91 14.09 -8.91
CA SER A 202 25.92 13.79 -10.35
C SER A 202 25.36 12.40 -10.64
N VAL A 203 24.67 12.25 -11.78
CA VAL A 203 24.00 11.00 -12.16
C VAL A 203 24.99 9.84 -12.21
N GLU A 204 26.21 10.05 -12.72
CA GLU A 204 27.23 9.01 -12.80
C GLU A 204 27.70 8.57 -11.40
N ALA A 205 27.97 9.52 -10.49
CA ALA A 205 28.44 9.22 -9.15
C ALA A 205 27.34 8.54 -8.30
N ALA A 206 26.11 9.07 -8.36
CA ALA A 206 24.95 8.47 -7.73
C ALA A 206 24.74 7.04 -8.26
N ARG A 207 24.89 6.82 -9.57
CA ARG A 207 24.71 5.50 -10.13
C ARG A 207 25.79 4.52 -9.71
N ALA A 208 27.06 4.92 -9.70
CA ALA A 208 28.16 4.07 -9.26
C ALA A 208 28.00 3.65 -7.79
N GLU A 209 27.62 4.58 -6.92
CA GLU A 209 27.40 4.28 -5.50
C GLU A 209 26.17 3.40 -5.28
N TYR A 210 25.10 3.59 -6.07
CA TYR A 210 23.92 2.72 -6.03
C TYR A 210 24.28 1.27 -6.36
N GLU A 211 25.07 1.05 -7.41
CA GLU A 211 25.51 -0.29 -7.81
C GLU A 211 26.43 -0.92 -6.75
N ARG A 212 27.36 -0.14 -6.18
CA ARG A 212 28.22 -0.61 -5.09
C ARG A 212 27.40 -1.08 -3.89
N ARG A 213 26.37 -0.32 -3.50
CA ARG A 213 25.45 -0.69 -2.40
C ARG A 213 24.69 -1.98 -2.70
N LEU A 214 24.19 -2.13 -3.93
CA LEU A 214 23.50 -3.35 -4.36
C LEU A 214 24.43 -4.57 -4.36
N GLU A 215 25.65 -4.46 -4.89
CA GLU A 215 26.62 -5.57 -4.85
C GLU A 215 26.96 -5.98 -3.42
N LEU A 216 27.15 -5.01 -2.53
CA LEU A 216 27.42 -5.27 -1.11
C LEU A 216 26.25 -6.00 -0.44
N ALA A 217 25.02 -5.55 -0.71
CA ALA A 217 23.81 -6.20 -0.22
C ALA A 217 23.66 -7.63 -0.78
N PHE A 218 23.88 -7.83 -2.09
CA PHE A 218 23.81 -9.16 -2.72
C PHE A 218 24.83 -10.13 -2.15
N ARG A 219 26.08 -9.72 -1.93
CA ARG A 219 27.09 -10.58 -1.26
C ARG A 219 26.63 -11.04 0.12
N HIS A 220 26.02 -10.15 0.88
CA HIS A 220 25.46 -10.51 2.18
C HIS A 220 24.28 -11.48 2.05
N LEU A 221 23.36 -11.23 1.12
CA LEU A 221 22.20 -12.11 0.90
C LEU A 221 22.58 -13.50 0.41
N GLU A 222 23.60 -13.63 -0.45
CA GLU A 222 24.16 -14.94 -0.80
C GLU A 222 24.67 -15.70 0.44
N ASN A 223 25.40 -15.00 1.31
CA ASN A 223 25.85 -15.58 2.57
C ASN A 223 24.68 -15.95 3.51
N GLU A 224 23.57 -15.19 3.51
CA GLU A 224 22.36 -15.59 4.25
C GLU A 224 21.66 -16.82 3.63
N VAL A 225 21.78 -17.03 2.31
CA VAL A 225 21.37 -18.29 1.66
C VAL A 225 22.27 -19.44 2.10
N GLU A 226 23.58 -19.27 2.11
CA GLU A 226 24.54 -20.28 2.56
C GLU A 226 24.32 -20.67 4.04
N LYS A 227 23.97 -19.69 4.89
CA LYS A 227 23.55 -19.91 6.29
C LYS A 227 22.18 -20.60 6.42
N GLY A 228 21.45 -20.77 5.32
CA GLY A 228 20.13 -21.38 5.31
C GLY A 228 19.03 -20.52 5.91
N ARG A 229 19.23 -19.20 6.06
CA ARG A 229 18.22 -18.30 6.65
C ARG A 229 17.20 -17.79 5.64
N ILE A 230 17.58 -17.76 4.37
CA ILE A 230 16.70 -17.45 3.24
C ILE A 230 16.94 -18.46 2.10
N LEU A 231 15.94 -18.77 1.28
CA LEU A 231 16.13 -19.65 0.11
C LEU A 231 16.56 -18.89 -1.15
N CYS A 232 15.95 -17.74 -1.39
CA CYS A 232 16.34 -16.82 -2.45
C CYS A 232 16.02 -15.37 -2.09
N TYR A 233 16.46 -14.44 -2.93
CA TYR A 233 16.25 -13.02 -2.71
C TYR A 233 15.84 -12.27 -3.97
N GLY A 234 15.54 -10.99 -3.78
CA GLY A 234 15.01 -10.13 -4.82
C GLY A 234 15.09 -8.65 -4.52
N ILE A 235 14.48 -7.86 -5.39
CA ILE A 235 14.29 -6.42 -5.17
C ILE A 235 12.81 -6.09 -5.34
N SER A 236 12.27 -5.35 -4.38
CA SER A 236 11.05 -4.57 -4.58
C SER A 236 11.47 -3.15 -4.99
N SER A 237 11.05 -2.67 -6.16
CA SER A 237 11.33 -1.30 -6.58
C SER A 237 10.12 -0.67 -7.22
N ASN A 238 9.81 0.55 -6.78
CA ASN A 238 8.75 1.37 -7.35
C ASN A 238 9.11 1.93 -8.72
N THR A 239 10.41 1.96 -9.06
CA THR A 239 10.90 2.57 -10.29
C THR A 239 11.31 1.56 -11.35
N PHE A 240 11.03 0.26 -11.17
CA PHE A 240 11.25 -0.74 -12.22
C PHE A 240 10.49 -0.44 -13.52
N GLY A 241 9.29 0.13 -13.42
CA GLY A 241 8.47 0.53 -14.56
C GLY A 241 8.68 1.97 -15.03
N ALA A 242 9.71 2.67 -14.54
CA ALA A 242 10.00 4.05 -14.93
C ALA A 242 10.81 4.12 -16.24
N SER A 243 10.78 5.28 -16.92
CA SER A 243 11.61 5.52 -18.10
C SER A 243 13.10 5.32 -17.81
N ALA A 244 13.85 4.77 -18.77
CA ALA A 244 15.30 4.61 -18.64
C ALA A 244 16.06 5.95 -18.51
N ALA A 245 15.43 7.06 -18.89
CA ALA A 245 15.98 8.41 -18.71
C ALA A 245 15.81 8.96 -17.28
N GLU A 246 14.95 8.35 -16.46
CA GLU A 246 14.76 8.80 -15.07
C GLU A 246 15.98 8.45 -14.23
N GLU A 247 16.56 9.45 -13.56
CA GLU A 247 17.76 9.28 -12.73
C GLU A 247 17.56 8.27 -11.59
N THR A 248 16.31 8.10 -11.14
CA THR A 248 15.92 7.20 -10.05
C THR A 248 15.45 5.81 -10.52
N HIS A 249 15.54 5.52 -11.83
CA HIS A 249 15.19 4.21 -12.39
C HIS A 249 16.10 3.09 -11.85
N THR A 250 15.49 1.99 -11.41
CA THR A 250 16.19 0.73 -11.11
C THR A 250 16.12 -0.18 -12.33
N SER A 251 17.22 -0.29 -13.07
CA SER A 251 17.30 -1.18 -14.23
C SER A 251 17.46 -2.64 -13.82
N LEU A 252 16.52 -3.50 -14.23
CA LEU A 252 16.60 -4.94 -14.00
C LEU A 252 17.82 -5.56 -14.68
N GLU A 253 18.16 -5.13 -15.89
CA GLU A 253 19.34 -5.63 -16.60
C GLU A 253 20.63 -5.38 -15.82
N ARG A 254 20.80 -4.18 -15.26
CA ARG A 254 21.95 -3.86 -14.42
C ARG A 254 21.93 -4.70 -13.13
N VAL A 255 20.78 -4.80 -12.48
CA VAL A 255 20.58 -5.63 -11.29
C VAL A 255 21.01 -7.09 -11.53
N LEU A 256 20.59 -7.68 -12.65
CA LEU A 256 20.96 -9.05 -13.03
C LEU A 256 22.48 -9.18 -13.24
N LYS A 257 23.10 -8.20 -13.91
CA LYS A 257 24.56 -8.18 -14.12
C LYS A 257 25.32 -8.09 -12.79
N LEU A 258 24.87 -7.28 -11.84
CA LEU A 258 25.49 -7.18 -10.52
C LEU A 258 25.38 -8.50 -9.75
N ALA A 259 24.22 -9.17 -9.80
CA ALA A 259 24.04 -10.47 -9.17
C ALA A 259 24.98 -11.53 -9.77
N GLU A 260 25.10 -11.58 -11.10
CA GLU A 260 26.03 -12.47 -11.80
C GLU A 260 27.50 -12.21 -11.43
N ASN A 261 27.89 -10.93 -11.30
CA ASN A 261 29.23 -10.54 -10.86
C ASN A 261 29.54 -10.96 -9.42
N VAL A 262 28.51 -11.05 -8.57
CA VAL A 262 28.65 -11.52 -7.18
C VAL A 262 28.81 -13.03 -7.14
N SER A 263 27.97 -13.76 -7.88
CA SER A 263 28.02 -15.22 -8.02
C SER A 263 27.36 -15.66 -9.32
N SER A 264 27.97 -16.59 -10.06
CA SER A 264 27.37 -17.18 -11.25
C SER A 264 26.21 -18.15 -10.94
N ASP A 265 26.13 -18.64 -9.70
CA ASP A 265 24.96 -19.38 -9.17
C ASP A 265 24.18 -18.51 -8.17
N ASN A 266 24.13 -17.19 -8.41
CA ASN A 266 23.42 -16.28 -7.53
C ASN A 266 21.95 -16.70 -7.33
N ARG A 267 21.36 -16.24 -6.22
CA ARG A 267 20.01 -16.57 -5.75
C ARG A 267 19.04 -15.41 -5.91
N LEU A 268 19.33 -14.48 -6.81
CA LEU A 268 18.36 -13.48 -7.26
C LEU A 268 17.27 -14.17 -8.10
N ARG A 269 16.04 -14.23 -7.59
CA ARG A 269 14.94 -15.00 -8.21
C ARG A 269 13.65 -14.23 -8.41
N VAL A 270 13.44 -13.15 -7.66
CA VAL A 270 12.15 -12.46 -7.61
C VAL A 270 12.32 -10.95 -7.74
N ILE A 271 11.43 -10.30 -8.46
CA ILE A 271 11.24 -8.85 -8.39
C ILE A 271 9.81 -8.52 -7.99
N GLN A 272 9.65 -7.39 -7.33
CA GLN A 272 8.36 -6.81 -7.02
C GLN A 272 8.30 -5.39 -7.58
N LEU A 273 7.21 -5.07 -8.28
CA LEU A 273 7.02 -3.75 -8.89
C LEU A 273 5.55 -3.33 -8.92
N PRO A 274 5.27 -2.02 -8.94
CA PRO A 274 3.94 -1.50 -9.16
C PRO A 274 3.51 -1.74 -10.59
N MET A 275 2.29 -2.26 -10.76
CA MET A 275 1.62 -2.27 -12.05
C MET A 275 0.11 -2.35 -11.83
N ASN A 276 -0.64 -1.53 -12.56
CA ASN A 276 -2.10 -1.54 -12.55
C ASN A 276 -2.64 -0.91 -13.84
N LEU A 277 -3.95 -0.72 -13.93
CA LEU A 277 -4.63 -0.18 -15.12
C LEU A 277 -4.17 1.24 -15.52
N VAL A 278 -3.47 1.94 -14.62
CA VAL A 278 -2.98 3.31 -14.82
C VAL A 278 -1.46 3.34 -14.84
N GLU A 279 -0.81 2.75 -13.83
CA GLU A 279 0.64 2.55 -13.77
C GLU A 279 1.05 1.36 -14.65
N THR A 280 1.03 1.55 -15.97
CA THR A 280 1.26 0.49 -16.97
C THR A 280 2.74 0.23 -17.29
N GLY A 281 3.64 1.06 -16.74
CA GLY A 281 5.05 1.14 -17.12
C GLY A 281 5.83 -0.18 -17.03
N GLY A 282 5.44 -1.08 -16.12
CA GLY A 282 6.02 -2.43 -16.01
C GLY A 282 5.96 -3.22 -17.33
N MET A 283 4.93 -2.99 -18.15
CA MET A 283 4.78 -3.62 -19.47
C MET A 283 5.04 -2.66 -20.64
N THR A 284 4.81 -1.36 -20.48
CA THR A 284 4.80 -0.41 -21.61
C THR A 284 6.08 0.41 -21.75
N GLU A 285 6.91 0.53 -20.71
CA GLU A 285 8.20 1.20 -20.83
C GLU A 285 9.25 0.24 -21.37
N GLY A 286 9.77 0.51 -22.57
CA GLY A 286 10.91 -0.19 -23.14
C GLY A 286 12.22 0.26 -22.49
N ASN A 287 12.36 0.02 -21.19
CA ASN A 287 13.43 0.57 -20.35
C ASN A 287 14.62 -0.38 -20.13
N GLN A 288 14.63 -1.53 -20.81
CA GLN A 288 15.75 -2.47 -20.86
C GLN A 288 16.38 -2.49 -22.27
N MET A 289 17.57 -3.10 -22.41
CA MET A 289 18.23 -3.20 -23.71
C MET A 289 17.34 -3.88 -24.76
N GLY A 290 17.39 -3.36 -25.99
CA GLY A 290 16.54 -3.81 -27.08
C GLY A 290 15.07 -3.38 -26.98
N GLY A 291 14.74 -2.43 -26.08
CA GLY A 291 13.40 -1.86 -25.94
C GLY A 291 12.39 -2.76 -25.24
N ALA A 292 12.85 -3.83 -24.57
CA ALA A 292 11.99 -4.69 -23.77
C ALA A 292 11.57 -3.98 -22.47
N SER A 293 10.38 -4.31 -21.98
CA SER A 293 9.96 -3.90 -20.64
C SER A 293 10.59 -4.75 -19.56
N VAL A 294 10.53 -4.28 -18.31
CA VAL A 294 11.03 -5.01 -17.14
C VAL A 294 10.35 -6.37 -16.98
N VAL A 295 9.04 -6.47 -17.22
CA VAL A 295 8.29 -7.75 -17.13
C VAL A 295 8.72 -8.70 -18.26
N GLN A 296 8.91 -8.19 -19.48
CA GLN A 296 9.39 -9.00 -20.60
C GLN A 296 10.81 -9.52 -20.38
N LEU A 297 11.71 -8.70 -19.85
CA LEU A 297 13.06 -9.13 -19.50
C LEU A 297 13.04 -10.17 -18.37
N ALA A 298 12.24 -9.94 -17.32
CA ALA A 298 12.07 -10.89 -16.22
C ALA A 298 11.58 -12.25 -16.73
N ALA A 299 10.58 -12.27 -17.63
CA ALA A 299 10.07 -13.51 -18.23
C ALA A 299 11.17 -14.26 -19.02
N ARG A 300 11.93 -13.57 -19.87
CA ARG A 300 13.06 -14.17 -20.63
C ARG A 300 14.11 -14.76 -19.71
N GLN A 301 14.36 -14.08 -18.58
CA GLN A 301 15.33 -14.51 -17.57
C GLN A 301 14.73 -15.47 -16.54
N ARG A 302 13.44 -15.85 -16.66
CA ARG A 302 12.71 -16.66 -15.68
C ARG A 302 12.81 -16.09 -14.24
N ILE A 303 12.73 -14.79 -14.08
CA ILE A 303 12.61 -14.14 -12.76
C ILE A 303 11.12 -14.04 -12.41
N GLY A 304 10.76 -14.41 -11.18
CA GLY A 304 9.41 -14.29 -10.67
C GLY A 304 9.00 -12.83 -10.52
N VAL A 305 7.79 -12.48 -10.96
CA VAL A 305 7.30 -11.10 -10.93
C VAL A 305 6.07 -11.01 -10.01
N LEU A 306 6.24 -10.29 -8.89
CA LEU A 306 5.16 -9.97 -7.97
C LEU A 306 4.66 -8.55 -8.27
N ILE A 307 3.38 -8.41 -8.60
CA ILE A 307 2.79 -7.09 -8.82
C ILE A 307 2.23 -6.56 -7.50
N ASN A 308 2.71 -5.39 -7.06
CA ASN A 308 2.08 -4.66 -5.96
C ASN A 308 1.25 -3.48 -6.49
N ARG A 309 0.45 -2.88 -5.61
CA ARG A 309 -0.50 -1.79 -5.95
C ARG A 309 -1.44 -2.10 -7.13
N PRO A 310 -2.04 -3.30 -7.24
CA PRO A 310 -2.94 -3.61 -8.37
C PRO A 310 -4.18 -2.73 -8.40
N LEU A 311 -4.62 -2.19 -7.24
CA LEU A 311 -5.87 -1.46 -7.09
C LEU A 311 -5.72 -0.06 -6.47
N ASN A 312 -4.50 0.36 -6.15
CA ASN A 312 -4.22 1.70 -5.62
C ASN A 312 -3.21 2.34 -6.55
N ALA A 313 -3.72 2.97 -7.60
CA ALA A 313 -2.91 3.59 -8.63
C ALA A 313 -2.38 4.95 -8.18
N PHE A 314 -1.21 5.35 -8.68
CA PHE A 314 -0.71 6.71 -8.57
C PHE A 314 -0.73 7.43 -9.92
N THR A 315 -1.35 8.62 -9.95
CA THR A 315 -1.25 9.59 -11.05
C THR A 315 -0.51 10.82 -10.55
N GLY A 316 0.79 10.89 -10.84
CA GLY A 316 1.66 11.91 -10.23
C GLY A 316 1.78 11.71 -8.72
N GLN A 317 1.28 12.66 -7.92
CA GLN A 317 1.27 12.57 -6.45
C GLN A 317 -0.08 12.09 -5.88
N THR A 318 -1.07 11.86 -6.74
CA THR A 318 -2.44 11.55 -6.32
C THR A 318 -2.69 10.05 -6.37
N MET A 319 -3.26 9.49 -5.30
CA MET A 319 -3.68 8.08 -5.26
C MET A 319 -5.13 7.94 -5.76
N VAL A 320 -5.37 7.04 -6.72
CA VAL A 320 -6.69 6.70 -7.25
C VAL A 320 -6.96 5.22 -6.93
N ARG A 321 -8.11 4.94 -6.31
CA ARG A 321 -8.53 3.58 -5.99
C ARG A 321 -9.31 2.96 -7.15
N LEU A 322 -8.84 1.83 -7.67
CA LEU A 322 -9.47 1.08 -8.78
C LEU A 322 -10.50 0.07 -8.23
N ALA A 323 -11.56 0.58 -7.61
CA ALA A 323 -12.65 -0.22 -7.07
C ALA A 323 -13.98 0.51 -7.28
N ASP A 324 -15.07 -0.23 -7.44
CA ASP A 324 -16.39 0.35 -7.69
C ASP A 324 -16.86 1.27 -6.55
N VAL A 325 -17.55 2.35 -6.93
CA VAL A 325 -18.13 3.33 -6.01
C VAL A 325 -19.60 3.51 -6.38
N GLU A 326 -20.49 3.23 -5.43
CA GLU A 326 -21.89 3.61 -5.56
C GLU A 326 -22.03 5.13 -5.40
N ALA A 327 -22.55 5.80 -6.42
CA ALA A 327 -22.77 7.23 -6.40
C ALA A 327 -24.12 7.61 -7.03
N VAL A 328 -24.69 8.69 -6.52
CA VAL A 328 -25.87 9.35 -7.10
C VAL A 328 -25.41 10.65 -7.75
N SER A 329 -26.02 11.03 -8.87
CA SER A 329 -25.77 12.33 -9.50
C SER A 329 -26.00 13.48 -8.53
N VAL A 330 -25.08 14.44 -8.54
CA VAL A 330 -25.13 15.60 -7.64
C VAL A 330 -25.42 16.87 -8.44
N ASP A 331 -26.29 17.71 -7.90
CA ASP A 331 -26.60 19.02 -8.44
C ASP A 331 -25.62 20.07 -7.87
N GLU A 332 -24.70 20.54 -8.71
CA GLU A 332 -23.69 21.52 -8.33
C GLU A 332 -24.31 22.90 -7.99
N GLU A 333 -25.45 23.26 -8.61
CA GLU A 333 -26.14 24.52 -8.30
C GLU A 333 -26.69 24.51 -6.87
N ARG A 334 -27.19 23.35 -6.43
CA ARG A 334 -27.64 23.14 -5.05
C ARG A 334 -26.50 23.31 -4.04
N ILE A 335 -25.31 22.78 -4.33
CA ILE A 335 -24.12 22.99 -3.48
C ILE A 335 -23.79 24.48 -3.41
N GLY A 336 -23.78 25.18 -4.56
CA GLY A 336 -23.54 26.61 -4.63
C GLY A 336 -24.54 27.44 -3.82
N ALA A 337 -25.82 27.05 -3.83
CA ALA A 337 -26.87 27.68 -3.03
C ALA A 337 -26.64 27.47 -1.52
N MET A 338 -26.30 26.26 -1.10
CA MET A 338 -26.03 25.95 0.32
C MET A 338 -24.77 26.67 0.83
N LEU A 339 -23.71 26.75 0.03
CA LEU A 339 -22.52 27.53 0.35
C LEU A 339 -22.82 29.03 0.50
N SER A 340 -23.75 29.53 -0.31
CA SER A 340 -24.21 30.93 -0.20
C SER A 340 -25.01 31.17 1.08
N GLN A 341 -25.76 30.18 1.57
CA GLN A 341 -26.44 30.24 2.87
C GLN A 341 -25.45 30.25 4.04
N LEU A 342 -24.41 29.41 4.00
CA LEU A 342 -23.35 29.43 5.00
C LEU A 342 -22.67 30.80 5.07
N LEU A 343 -22.32 31.39 3.92
CA LEU A 343 -21.73 32.73 3.88
C LEU A 343 -22.62 33.81 4.51
N GLN A 344 -23.93 33.73 4.34
CA GLN A 344 -24.86 34.64 4.99
C GLN A 344 -24.87 34.44 6.52
N ALA A 345 -24.84 33.19 6.98
CA ALA A 345 -24.72 32.88 8.40
C ALA A 345 -23.41 33.42 9.01
N GLU A 346 -22.30 33.27 8.30
CA GLU A 346 -20.96 33.77 8.69
C GLU A 346 -20.92 35.29 8.72
N GLN A 347 -21.54 35.94 7.72
CA GLN A 347 -21.68 37.38 7.71
C GLN A 347 -22.53 37.86 8.90
N LYS A 348 -23.61 37.15 9.27
CA LYS A 348 -24.41 37.46 10.46
C LYS A 348 -23.56 37.31 11.73
N LEU A 349 -22.76 36.26 11.85
CA LEU A 349 -21.84 36.07 12.97
C LEU A 349 -20.90 37.27 13.12
N SER A 350 -20.18 37.63 12.06
CA SER A 350 -19.13 38.65 12.11
C SER A 350 -19.66 40.08 12.27
N SER A 351 -20.81 40.40 11.66
CA SER A 351 -21.35 41.77 11.64
C SER A 351 -22.34 42.08 12.76
N ILE A 352 -23.00 41.07 13.33
CA ILE A 352 -24.09 41.26 14.29
C ILE A 352 -23.78 40.56 15.61
N LEU A 353 -23.50 39.26 15.58
CA LEU A 353 -23.37 38.48 16.81
C LEU A 353 -22.08 38.79 17.55
N LEU A 354 -20.90 38.63 16.92
CA LEU A 354 -19.60 38.86 17.56
C LEU A 354 -19.43 40.29 18.13
N PRO A 355 -19.87 41.38 17.46
CA PRO A 355 -19.80 42.72 18.04
C PRO A 355 -20.69 42.92 19.26
N ALA A 356 -21.77 42.15 19.40
CA ALA A 356 -22.66 42.20 20.58
C ALA A 356 -22.07 41.45 21.80
N LEU A 357 -21.02 40.64 21.60
CA LEU A 357 -20.39 39.85 22.66
C LEU A 357 -19.32 40.66 23.42
N LEU A 358 -19.22 40.41 24.73
CA LEU A 358 -18.15 40.92 25.60
C LEU A 358 -16.84 40.13 25.42
N LEU A 359 -16.41 39.93 24.19
CA LEU A 359 -15.16 39.27 23.83
C LEU A 359 -14.04 40.29 23.60
N GLU A 360 -12.80 39.92 23.91
CA GLU A 360 -11.63 40.68 23.47
C GLU A 360 -11.52 40.67 21.94
N ALA A 361 -10.93 41.71 21.35
CA ALA A 361 -10.84 41.85 19.89
C ALA A 361 -10.16 40.65 19.22
N GLU A 362 -9.07 40.16 19.82
CA GLU A 362 -8.34 38.98 19.33
C GLU A 362 -9.18 37.70 19.37
N ALA A 363 -10.02 37.53 20.41
CA ALA A 363 -10.90 36.38 20.52
C ALA A 363 -12.02 36.42 19.46
N ARG A 364 -12.56 37.60 19.14
CA ARG A 364 -13.58 37.76 18.08
C ARG A 364 -13.02 37.40 16.70
N GLU A 365 -11.82 37.88 16.39
CA GLU A 365 -11.15 37.58 15.12
C GLU A 365 -10.90 36.08 14.96
N LYS A 366 -10.35 35.43 16.00
CA LYS A 366 -10.14 33.97 16.00
C LYS A 366 -11.43 33.16 15.80
N VAL A 367 -12.54 33.58 16.41
CA VAL A 367 -13.83 32.90 16.24
C VAL A 367 -14.36 33.10 14.83
N ALA A 368 -14.30 34.32 14.29
CA ALA A 368 -14.71 34.60 12.92
C ALA A 368 -13.93 33.78 11.89
N ASP A 369 -12.61 33.70 12.02
CA ASP A 369 -11.73 32.93 11.13
C ASP A 369 -11.99 31.42 11.21
N ARG A 370 -12.23 30.89 12.42
CA ARG A 370 -12.50 29.46 12.61
C ARG A 370 -13.89 29.04 12.13
N LEU A 371 -14.83 29.98 12.10
CA LEU A 371 -16.20 29.76 11.65
C LEU A 371 -16.44 30.41 10.27
N SER A 372 -15.44 30.44 9.39
CA SER A 372 -15.55 30.91 7.99
C SER A 372 -15.49 29.76 6.96
N VAL A 373 -16.09 28.62 7.28
CA VAL A 373 -16.05 27.39 6.46
C VAL A 373 -16.72 27.58 5.10
N GLY A 374 -17.84 28.28 5.04
CA GLY A 374 -18.57 28.62 3.84
C GLY A 374 -17.74 29.46 2.88
N ALA A 375 -17.01 30.46 3.38
CA ALA A 375 -16.06 31.24 2.57
C ALA A 375 -14.96 30.36 1.97
N LEU A 376 -14.33 29.52 2.80
CA LEU A 376 -13.27 28.61 2.36
C LEU A 376 -13.79 27.61 1.30
N LEU A 377 -14.92 26.97 1.57
CA LEU A 377 -15.50 25.98 0.67
C LEU A 377 -15.97 26.63 -0.62
N LYS A 378 -16.58 27.82 -0.61
CA LYS A 378 -17.00 28.49 -1.85
C LYS A 378 -15.86 28.69 -2.84
N GLN A 379 -14.65 28.91 -2.34
CA GLN A 379 -13.47 29.08 -3.19
C GLN A 379 -12.84 27.75 -3.63
N HIS A 380 -12.92 26.70 -2.79
CA HIS A 380 -12.08 25.52 -2.95
C HIS A 380 -12.82 24.18 -3.08
N TRP A 381 -14.14 24.14 -2.97
CA TRP A 381 -14.87 22.87 -2.88
C TRP A 381 -14.73 21.96 -4.10
N GLN A 382 -14.35 22.48 -5.28
CA GLN A 382 -14.06 21.72 -6.51
C GLN A 382 -12.57 21.48 -6.77
N SER A 383 -11.69 21.99 -5.90
CA SER A 383 -10.23 21.96 -6.12
C SER A 383 -9.53 20.76 -5.48
N PHE A 384 -10.24 19.91 -4.74
CA PHE A 384 -9.64 18.73 -4.16
C PHE A 384 -9.42 17.66 -5.23
N SER A 385 -8.27 17.02 -5.20
CA SER A 385 -7.86 16.08 -6.25
C SER A 385 -8.61 14.75 -6.21
N THR A 386 -9.05 14.29 -5.03
CA THR A 386 -9.76 13.01 -4.86
C THR A 386 -10.72 13.03 -3.68
N GLN A 387 -11.59 12.02 -3.62
CA GLN A 387 -12.44 11.75 -2.45
C GLN A 387 -11.62 11.57 -1.16
N ASP A 388 -10.45 10.93 -1.21
CA ASP A 388 -9.60 10.73 -0.04
C ASP A 388 -8.95 12.04 0.41
N HIS A 389 -8.46 12.87 -0.52
CA HIS A 389 -7.96 14.22 -0.20
C HIS A 389 -9.06 15.07 0.43
N TRP A 390 -10.27 15.05 -0.11
CA TRP A 390 -11.42 15.72 0.50
C TRP A 390 -11.69 15.23 1.94
N ARG A 391 -11.68 13.91 2.16
CA ARG A 391 -11.90 13.32 3.48
C ARG A 391 -10.81 13.72 4.49
N GLU A 392 -9.55 13.79 4.05
CA GLU A 392 -8.44 14.24 4.90
C GLU A 392 -8.63 15.70 5.32
N VAL A 393 -8.97 16.59 4.39
CA VAL A 393 -9.27 18.00 4.69
C VAL A 393 -10.44 18.13 5.66
N GLN A 394 -11.49 17.32 5.50
CA GLN A 394 -12.61 17.30 6.44
C GLN A 394 -12.17 16.94 7.86
N VAL A 395 -11.47 15.81 8.02
CA VAL A 395 -11.16 15.22 9.33
C VAL A 395 -10.01 15.95 10.03
N GLN A 396 -8.98 16.37 9.30
CA GLN A 396 -7.78 16.96 9.86
C GLN A 396 -7.88 18.48 10.02
N PHE A 397 -8.69 19.15 9.19
CA PHE A 397 -8.74 20.60 9.15
C PHE A 397 -10.13 21.16 9.48
N LEU A 398 -11.15 20.86 8.68
CA LEU A 398 -12.46 21.52 8.81
C LEU A 398 -13.15 21.20 10.15
N VAL A 399 -13.29 19.92 10.49
CA VAL A 399 -14.00 19.50 11.71
C VAL A 399 -13.31 20.01 12.98
N PRO A 400 -11.98 19.84 13.17
CA PRO A 400 -11.31 20.38 14.35
C PRO A 400 -11.41 21.91 14.45
N THR A 401 -11.28 22.61 13.32
CA THR A 401 -11.36 24.09 13.28
C THR A 401 -12.73 24.60 13.73
N VAL A 402 -13.82 24.00 13.21
CA VAL A 402 -15.19 24.35 13.62
C VAL A 402 -15.43 24.02 15.08
N GLN A 403 -15.01 22.84 15.54
CA GLN A 403 -15.16 22.44 16.94
C GLN A 403 -14.46 23.42 17.89
N GLU A 404 -13.26 23.89 17.53
CA GLU A 404 -12.53 24.86 18.32
C GLU A 404 -13.20 26.24 18.31
N GLY A 405 -13.70 26.68 17.15
CA GLY A 405 -14.45 27.94 17.02
C GLY A 405 -15.74 27.93 17.86
N VAL A 406 -16.53 26.86 17.75
CA VAL A 406 -17.75 26.67 18.54
C VAL A 406 -17.43 26.59 20.03
N ARG A 407 -16.41 25.81 20.44
CA ARG A 407 -16.02 25.73 21.86
C ARG A 407 -15.65 27.11 22.41
N THR A 408 -14.86 27.88 21.68
CA THR A 408 -14.49 29.25 22.08
C THR A 408 -15.74 30.12 22.23
N LEU A 409 -16.69 30.04 21.30
CA LEU A 409 -17.94 30.80 21.40
C LEU A 409 -18.76 30.42 22.65
N LEU A 410 -18.84 29.12 22.97
CA LEU A 410 -19.63 28.59 24.09
C LEU A 410 -18.96 28.78 25.46
N GLU A 411 -17.63 28.85 25.54
CA GLU A 411 -16.89 29.03 26.81
C GLU A 411 -17.02 30.45 27.38
N TYR A 412 -17.25 31.46 26.53
CA TYR A 412 -17.32 32.86 26.94
C TYR A 412 -18.75 33.35 27.25
N GLU A 413 -19.78 32.51 27.10
CA GLU A 413 -21.17 32.88 27.36
C GLU A 413 -21.84 32.10 28.50
N ARG A 414 -22.70 32.81 29.25
CA ARG A 414 -23.95 32.23 29.75
C ARG A 414 -24.96 32.32 28.60
N LEU A 415 -24.99 31.28 27.76
CA LEU A 415 -25.74 31.14 26.51
C LEU A 415 -26.97 32.06 26.40
N ASP A 416 -26.85 33.10 25.56
CA ASP A 416 -28.04 33.75 25.03
C ASP A 416 -28.71 32.80 24.01
N GLY A 417 -30.04 32.83 23.93
CA GLY A 417 -30.80 31.93 23.08
C GLY A 417 -30.49 32.12 21.60
N GLU A 418 -30.14 33.34 21.18
CA GLU A 418 -29.88 33.67 19.78
C GLU A 418 -28.55 33.09 19.27
N VAL A 419 -27.47 33.19 20.04
CA VAL A 419 -26.15 32.66 19.67
C VAL A 419 -26.19 31.14 19.61
N THR A 420 -26.84 30.51 20.59
CA THR A 420 -27.04 29.06 20.62
C THR A 420 -27.80 28.57 19.39
N ALA A 421 -28.93 29.21 19.07
CA ALA A 421 -29.73 28.87 17.89
C ALA A 421 -28.94 29.07 16.57
N TRP A 422 -28.11 30.11 16.50
CA TRP A 422 -27.23 30.33 15.34
C TRP A 422 -26.20 29.20 15.20
N VAL A 423 -25.53 28.80 16.29
CA VAL A 423 -24.54 27.70 16.26
C VAL A 423 -25.19 26.39 15.81
N GLU A 424 -26.36 26.05 16.35
CA GLU A 424 -27.08 24.83 15.98
C GLU A 424 -27.44 24.83 14.48
N SER A 425 -27.96 25.94 13.96
CA SER A 425 -28.26 26.08 12.53
C SER A 425 -27.00 26.00 11.68
N TYR A 426 -25.94 26.72 12.06
CA TYR A 426 -24.69 26.78 11.30
C TYR A 426 -24.00 25.41 11.23
N VAL A 427 -23.93 24.69 12.35
CA VAL A 427 -23.37 23.32 12.38
C VAL A 427 -24.23 22.35 11.55
N ALA A 428 -25.56 22.47 11.61
CA ALA A 428 -26.44 21.65 10.77
C ALA A 428 -26.21 21.93 9.27
N ASP A 429 -26.05 23.20 8.89
CA ASP A 429 -25.83 23.60 7.50
C ASP A 429 -24.43 23.19 7.01
N ILE A 430 -23.39 23.28 7.85
CA ILE A 430 -22.05 22.73 7.55
C ILE A 430 -22.17 21.24 7.25
N ASN A 431 -22.80 20.47 8.14
CA ASN A 431 -22.91 19.02 7.97
C ASN A 431 -23.64 18.65 6.66
N ARG A 432 -24.68 19.41 6.29
CA ARG A 432 -25.37 19.24 5.01
C ARG A 432 -24.44 19.53 3.82
N VAL A 433 -23.73 20.66 3.83
CA VAL A 433 -22.77 21.02 2.77
C VAL A 433 -21.66 19.98 2.65
N LEU A 434 -21.06 19.58 3.77
CA LEU A 434 -20.00 18.56 3.78
C LEU A 434 -20.50 17.23 3.20
N SER A 435 -21.75 16.84 3.49
CA SER A 435 -22.37 15.64 2.92
C SER A 435 -22.54 15.75 1.39
N GLU A 436 -23.04 16.88 0.89
CA GLU A 436 -23.25 17.10 -0.55
C GLU A 436 -21.91 17.20 -1.32
N VAL A 437 -20.90 17.89 -0.78
CA VAL A 437 -19.55 17.92 -1.37
C VAL A 437 -18.91 16.53 -1.35
N THR A 438 -19.15 15.73 -0.30
CA THR A 438 -18.72 14.33 -0.27
C THR A 438 -19.40 13.49 -1.36
N ALA A 439 -20.69 13.70 -1.58
CA ALA A 439 -21.43 13.05 -2.65
C ALA A 439 -20.87 13.46 -4.03
N TYR A 440 -20.50 14.74 -4.21
CA TYR A 440 -19.88 15.23 -5.44
C TYR A 440 -18.59 14.48 -5.75
N TYR A 441 -17.66 14.37 -4.79
CA TYR A 441 -16.41 13.64 -5.01
C TYR A 441 -16.62 12.14 -5.23
N ARG A 442 -17.64 11.53 -4.62
CA ARG A 442 -18.03 10.14 -4.93
C ARG A 442 -18.55 10.00 -6.36
N PHE A 443 -19.38 10.95 -6.81
CA PHE A 443 -19.89 10.96 -8.18
C PHE A 443 -18.77 11.14 -9.20
N GLN A 444 -17.85 12.08 -8.98
CA GLN A 444 -16.67 12.25 -9.84
C GLN A 444 -15.81 10.98 -9.91
N ALA A 445 -15.58 10.32 -8.76
CA ALA A 445 -14.87 9.05 -8.72
C ALA A 445 -15.60 7.95 -9.53
N ALA A 446 -16.94 7.85 -9.39
CA ALA A 446 -17.74 6.90 -10.15
C ALA A 446 -17.69 7.15 -11.67
N VAL A 447 -17.74 8.41 -12.11
CA VAL A 447 -17.58 8.78 -13.53
C VAL A 447 -16.19 8.36 -14.05
N GLN A 448 -15.14 8.62 -13.28
CA GLN A 448 -13.78 8.21 -13.65
C GLN A 448 -13.66 6.67 -13.72
N ILE A 449 -14.25 5.94 -12.77
CA ILE A 449 -14.29 4.47 -12.78
C ILE A 449 -14.98 3.93 -14.03
N GLU A 450 -16.12 4.49 -14.43
CA GLU A 450 -16.81 4.08 -15.66
C GLU A 450 -15.97 4.38 -16.90
N HIS A 451 -15.21 5.48 -16.93
CA HIS A 451 -14.25 5.74 -18.00
C HIS A 451 -13.16 4.66 -18.05
N ILE A 452 -12.59 4.30 -16.90
CA ILE A 452 -11.56 3.25 -16.81
C ILE A 452 -12.12 1.90 -17.27
N LYS A 453 -13.33 1.51 -16.85
CA LYS A 453 -13.98 0.26 -17.30
C LYS A 453 -14.14 0.22 -18.82
N ASN A 454 -14.58 1.32 -19.42
CA ASN A 454 -14.71 1.44 -20.87
C ASN A 454 -13.35 1.30 -21.58
N SER A 455 -12.29 1.91 -21.02
CA SER A 455 -10.93 1.75 -21.53
C SER A 455 -10.43 0.32 -21.41
N VAL A 456 -10.68 -0.37 -20.29
CA VAL A 456 -10.34 -1.80 -20.12
C VAL A 456 -11.04 -2.65 -21.17
N ALA A 457 -12.36 -2.49 -21.33
CA ALA A 457 -13.15 -3.26 -22.29
C ALA A 457 -12.70 -3.04 -23.74
N THR A 458 -12.22 -1.83 -24.06
CA THR A 458 -11.65 -1.48 -25.36
C THR A 458 -10.22 -2.01 -25.52
N ALA A 459 -9.44 -2.03 -24.44
CA ALA A 459 -8.07 -2.49 -24.44
C ALA A 459 -7.99 -4.02 -24.67
N ASP A 460 -8.79 -4.81 -23.96
CA ASP A 460 -8.90 -6.25 -24.19
C ASP A 460 -10.22 -6.79 -23.65
N LYS A 461 -11.02 -7.40 -24.53
CA LYS A 461 -12.34 -7.95 -24.16
C LYS A 461 -12.24 -9.11 -23.15
N GLU A 462 -11.12 -9.82 -23.10
CA GLU A 462 -10.90 -10.89 -22.12
C GLU A 462 -10.68 -10.37 -20.70
N TRP A 463 -10.48 -9.07 -20.51
CA TRP A 463 -10.36 -8.46 -19.17
C TRP A 463 -11.70 -8.12 -18.54
N ALA A 464 -12.83 -8.33 -19.25
CA ALA A 464 -14.15 -8.10 -18.70
C ALA A 464 -14.38 -8.94 -17.43
N ALA A 465 -14.90 -8.31 -16.37
CA ALA A 465 -15.27 -8.91 -15.10
C ALA A 465 -16.42 -8.10 -14.46
N GLU A 466 -17.02 -8.60 -13.38
CA GLU A 466 -18.17 -7.95 -12.72
C GLU A 466 -17.82 -6.61 -12.06
N SER A 467 -16.60 -6.49 -11.53
CA SER A 467 -16.10 -5.31 -10.82
C SER A 467 -14.84 -4.75 -11.48
N LEU A 468 -14.55 -3.46 -11.26
CA LEU A 468 -13.28 -2.86 -11.72
C LEU A 468 -12.08 -3.56 -11.07
N SER A 469 -12.20 -3.99 -9.81
CA SER A 469 -11.16 -4.78 -9.15
C SER A 469 -10.93 -6.14 -9.80
N GLY A 470 -12.00 -6.82 -10.23
CA GLY A 470 -11.92 -8.06 -11.00
C GLY A 470 -11.26 -7.82 -12.36
N MET A 471 -11.61 -6.73 -13.04
CA MET A 471 -11.00 -6.34 -14.32
C MET A 471 -9.49 -6.08 -14.17
N ALA A 472 -9.08 -5.32 -13.15
CA ALA A 472 -7.68 -5.04 -12.86
C ALA A 472 -6.89 -6.31 -12.52
N LEU A 473 -7.45 -7.18 -11.67
CA LEU A 473 -6.83 -8.46 -11.31
C LEU A 473 -6.71 -9.38 -12.54
N ARG A 474 -7.78 -9.49 -13.35
CA ARG A 474 -7.79 -10.28 -14.58
C ARG A 474 -6.76 -9.76 -15.57
N ALA A 475 -6.65 -8.45 -15.74
CA ALA A 475 -5.68 -7.84 -16.63
C ALA A 475 -4.24 -8.22 -16.26
N LEU A 476 -3.89 -8.09 -14.98
CA LEU A 476 -2.56 -8.41 -14.47
C LEU A 476 -2.28 -9.91 -14.50
N ARG A 477 -3.17 -10.75 -13.96
CA ARG A 477 -2.93 -12.21 -13.83
C ARG A 477 -2.90 -12.95 -15.16
N SER A 478 -3.53 -12.39 -16.19
CA SER A 478 -3.56 -12.93 -17.56
C SER A 478 -2.44 -12.39 -18.46
N THR A 479 -1.54 -11.57 -17.93
CA THR A 479 -0.41 -11.01 -18.67
C THR A 479 0.82 -11.90 -18.52
N SER A 480 1.35 -12.36 -19.65
CA SER A 480 2.58 -13.17 -19.69
C SER A 480 3.75 -12.44 -19.00
N GLY A 481 4.48 -13.17 -18.16
CA GLY A 481 5.57 -12.65 -17.35
C GLY A 481 5.17 -12.21 -15.94
N VAL A 482 3.89 -11.93 -15.67
CA VAL A 482 3.38 -11.72 -14.31
C VAL A 482 3.19 -13.07 -13.63
N THR A 483 3.79 -13.27 -12.46
CA THR A 483 3.63 -14.52 -11.70
C THR A 483 2.43 -14.45 -10.76
N THR A 484 2.39 -13.42 -9.91
CA THR A 484 1.32 -13.25 -8.92
C THR A 484 1.01 -11.78 -8.69
N VAL A 485 -0.25 -11.50 -8.37
CA VAL A 485 -0.75 -10.16 -8.07
C VAL A 485 -1.04 -10.06 -6.57
N LEU A 486 -0.35 -9.16 -5.88
CA LEU A 486 -0.46 -9.01 -4.44
C LEU A 486 -1.66 -8.14 -4.07
N VAL A 487 -2.66 -8.76 -3.45
CA VAL A 487 -3.92 -8.09 -3.07
C VAL A 487 -4.01 -7.96 -1.56
N GLY A 488 -4.29 -6.74 -1.09
CA GLY A 488 -4.52 -6.43 0.32
C GLY A 488 -5.90 -6.87 0.81
N MET A 489 -6.19 -8.17 0.70
CA MET A 489 -7.51 -8.77 0.97
C MET A 489 -7.78 -8.94 2.47
N ARG A 490 -7.84 -7.82 3.19
CA ARG A 490 -7.93 -7.74 4.66
C ARG A 490 -9.26 -8.17 5.30
N ARG A 491 -10.22 -8.65 4.49
CA ARG A 491 -11.55 -9.09 4.95
C ARG A 491 -11.94 -10.36 4.25
N GLU A 492 -12.65 -11.25 4.94
CA GLU A 492 -13.08 -12.53 4.37
C GLU A 492 -13.98 -12.40 3.12
N ALA A 493 -14.84 -11.37 3.07
CA ALA A 493 -15.63 -11.10 1.87
C ALA A 493 -14.73 -10.77 0.67
N TYR A 494 -13.70 -9.96 0.92
CA TYR A 494 -12.78 -9.56 -0.14
C TYR A 494 -11.85 -10.71 -0.59
N VAL A 495 -11.48 -11.60 0.33
CA VAL A 495 -10.82 -12.87 -0.01
C VAL A 495 -11.71 -13.70 -0.95
N ALA A 496 -13.01 -13.79 -0.65
CA ALA A 496 -13.95 -14.53 -1.50
C ALA A 496 -14.02 -13.93 -2.91
N ASP A 497 -14.06 -12.60 -3.05
CA ASP A 497 -14.07 -11.94 -4.36
C ASP A 497 -12.81 -12.24 -5.17
N VAL A 498 -11.63 -12.21 -4.54
CA VAL A 498 -10.36 -12.54 -5.19
C VAL A 498 -10.33 -14.02 -5.61
N VAL A 499 -10.72 -14.93 -4.72
CA VAL A 499 -10.76 -16.37 -5.01
C VAL A 499 -11.75 -16.66 -6.15
N ALA A 500 -12.93 -16.04 -6.13
CA ALA A 500 -13.92 -16.18 -7.20
C ALA A 500 -13.37 -15.73 -8.56
N GLU A 501 -12.56 -14.66 -8.60
CA GLU A 501 -11.85 -14.24 -9.81
C GLU A 501 -10.74 -15.22 -10.22
N LEU A 502 -10.00 -15.79 -9.26
CA LEU A 502 -8.98 -16.82 -9.56
C LEU A 502 -9.56 -18.10 -10.17
N GLN A 503 -10.82 -18.40 -9.87
CA GLN A 503 -11.58 -19.53 -10.42
C GLN A 503 -12.05 -19.29 -11.86
N GLN A 504 -12.05 -18.04 -12.32
CA GLN A 504 -12.42 -17.71 -13.70
C GLN A 504 -11.28 -18.09 -14.66
N GLN A 505 -11.64 -18.71 -15.77
CA GLN A 505 -10.66 -19.05 -16.81
C GLN A 505 -10.05 -17.78 -17.40
N ALA A 506 -8.72 -17.67 -17.34
CA ALA A 506 -7.97 -16.57 -17.91
C ALA A 506 -6.76 -17.10 -18.67
N THR A 507 -6.70 -16.86 -19.98
CA THR A 507 -5.56 -17.24 -20.80
C THR A 507 -4.39 -16.30 -20.55
N VAL A 508 -3.27 -16.84 -20.08
CA VAL A 508 -2.02 -16.10 -19.97
C VAL A 508 -1.37 -15.98 -21.34
N LYS A 509 -1.21 -14.75 -21.82
CA LYS A 509 -0.61 -14.44 -23.13
C LYS A 509 0.09 -13.09 -23.09
N ASP A 510 0.87 -12.78 -24.13
CA ASP A 510 1.40 -11.42 -24.26
C ASP A 510 0.25 -10.43 -24.43
N ARG A 511 0.27 -9.37 -23.62
CA ARG A 511 -0.74 -8.30 -23.61
C ARG A 511 -0.14 -6.92 -23.82
N GLY A 512 1.09 -6.83 -24.35
CA GLY A 512 1.78 -5.56 -24.58
C GLY A 512 0.93 -4.52 -25.32
N GLU A 513 0.21 -4.91 -26.38
CA GLU A 513 -0.68 -4.00 -27.11
C GLU A 513 -1.89 -3.52 -26.28
N ALA A 514 -2.48 -4.40 -25.47
CA ALA A 514 -3.60 -4.03 -24.60
C ALA A 514 -3.14 -3.04 -23.52
N TRP A 515 -1.97 -3.28 -22.92
CA TRP A 515 -1.36 -2.34 -21.97
C TRP A 515 -0.98 -1.01 -22.63
N ALA A 516 -0.52 -1.01 -23.88
CA ALA A 516 -0.27 0.22 -24.64
C ALA A 516 -1.55 1.02 -24.91
N ARG A 517 -2.67 0.34 -25.22
CA ARG A 517 -4.00 0.98 -25.31
C ARG A 517 -4.42 1.60 -23.98
N MET A 518 -4.18 0.91 -22.86
CA MET A 518 -4.40 1.49 -21.54
C MET A 518 -3.53 2.74 -21.34
N LYS A 519 -2.20 2.66 -21.55
CA LYS A 519 -1.29 3.82 -21.41
C LYS A 519 -1.76 5.08 -22.14
N ASN A 520 -2.36 4.91 -23.33
CA ASN A 520 -2.81 6.02 -24.18
C ASN A 520 -4.24 6.49 -23.87
N SER A 521 -4.95 5.82 -22.96
CA SER A 521 -6.25 6.27 -22.48
C SER A 521 -6.05 7.51 -21.61
N GLN A 522 -6.81 8.58 -21.86
CA GLN A 522 -6.79 9.75 -20.98
C GLN A 522 -7.58 9.43 -19.71
N TRP A 523 -7.07 9.79 -18.53
CA TRP A 523 -7.72 9.54 -17.23
C TRP A 523 -7.70 10.77 -16.33
#